data_AF-A0A7Y8JHD5-F1
#
_entry.id   AF-A0A7Y8JHD5-F1
#
_cell.length_a   1.000
_cell.length_b   1.000
_cell.length_c   1.000
_cell.angle_alpha   90.00
_cell.angle_beta   90.00
_cell.angle_gamma   90.00
#
_symmetry.space_group_name_H-M   'P 1'
#
loop_
_entity.id
_entity.type
_entity.pdbx_description
1 polymer ?
#
loop_
_entity_poly.entity_id
_entity_poly.type
_entity_poly.pdbx_seq_one_letter_code
_entity_poly.pdbx_strand_id
1 'polypeptide(L)'
;MTVQISFLGKARQDPKTGYRPTRYVFDSGAEIETAFFGPALAQVTRPSLLYILGTAGSMWDVLLESQGGELASDEARLGLWERAAAGTVDNDLLEQFEPVIGERLGVQCRLRVISYADTLDAQTELVSQLAGWLEPGQQVTLDVTHGLRHLPMLMLAAAHYLERLRGVKVEEIYYGAMEMSAGGKTPVLKLSGLLRLLDWVQAISAFERDGDYARLTPLLKADGMPEETVARLEDAAFYEQTTRPGQARGKIREFLKSTPELEGTSGLFFG
;
A
#
# COMPACT_ATOMS: atom_id res chain seq x y z
N MET A 1 6.30 -2.51 14.43
CA MET A 1 6.94 -3.36 13.41
C MET A 1 6.51 -2.85 12.04
N THR A 2 7.43 -2.71 11.10
CA THR A 2 7.17 -2.18 9.74
C THR A 2 7.20 -3.32 8.73
N VAL A 3 6.19 -3.39 7.87
CA VAL A 3 6.01 -4.47 6.89
C VAL A 3 5.87 -3.85 5.51
N GLN A 4 6.59 -4.38 4.53
CA GLN A 4 6.38 -4.05 3.12
C GLN A 4 5.76 -5.23 2.40
N ILE A 5 4.77 -4.97 1.56
CA ILE A 5 4.15 -5.97 0.68
C ILE A 5 4.36 -5.52 -0.75
N SER A 6 5.02 -6.35 -1.55
CA SER A 6 5.33 -6.05 -2.95
C SER A 6 4.89 -7.20 -3.84
N PHE A 7 4.34 -6.86 -5.00
CA PHE A 7 4.02 -7.86 -6.02
C PHE A 7 5.20 -8.15 -6.94
N LEU A 8 5.31 -9.40 -7.34
CA LEU A 8 6.22 -9.89 -8.36
C LEU A 8 5.44 -10.24 -9.62
N GLY A 9 5.68 -9.47 -10.69
CA GLY A 9 5.03 -9.68 -11.98
C GLY A 9 5.65 -10.82 -12.80
N LYS A 10 5.10 -11.01 -14.00
CA LYS A 10 5.77 -11.74 -15.09
C LYS A 10 6.66 -10.79 -15.87
N ALA A 11 7.77 -11.31 -16.39
CA ALA A 11 8.65 -10.54 -17.23
C ALA A 11 8.02 -10.31 -18.60
N ARG A 12 8.19 -9.12 -19.17
CA ARG A 12 8.22 -9.00 -20.62
C ARG A 12 9.65 -9.38 -21.03
N GLN A 13 9.87 -10.64 -21.41
CA GLN A 13 11.15 -11.04 -21.98
C GLN A 13 11.44 -10.19 -23.22
N ASP A 14 12.49 -9.37 -23.20
CA ASP A 14 13.18 -8.97 -24.42
C ASP A 14 14.12 -10.13 -24.78
N PRO A 15 13.89 -10.83 -25.92
CA PRO A 15 14.70 -11.99 -26.32
C PRO A 15 16.20 -11.72 -26.47
N LYS A 16 16.63 -10.44 -26.48
CA LYS A 16 18.02 -10.04 -26.71
C LYS A 16 18.76 -9.50 -25.48
N THR A 17 18.05 -8.99 -24.47
CA THR A 17 18.70 -8.21 -23.38
C THR A 17 18.33 -8.64 -21.96
N GLY A 18 17.43 -9.62 -21.80
CA GLY A 18 16.98 -10.03 -20.47
C GLY A 18 16.12 -8.96 -19.81
N TYR A 19 16.27 -8.77 -18.50
CA TYR A 19 15.48 -7.83 -17.70
C TYR A 19 16.11 -6.44 -17.77
N ARG A 20 15.37 -5.45 -18.27
CA ARG A 20 15.87 -4.08 -18.34
C ARG A 20 15.74 -3.41 -16.98
N PRO A 21 16.87 -2.99 -16.36
CA PRO A 21 16.78 -2.18 -15.16
C PRO A 21 16.07 -0.87 -15.47
N THR A 22 15.29 -0.41 -14.51
CA THR A 22 14.57 0.85 -14.57
C THR A 22 15.14 1.76 -13.48
N ARG A 23 15.41 3.02 -13.83
CA ARG A 23 15.90 4.01 -12.89
C ARG A 23 14.73 4.72 -12.24
N TYR A 24 14.40 4.30 -11.03
CA TYR A 24 13.32 4.87 -10.22
C TYR A 24 13.81 6.11 -9.47
N VAL A 25 12.99 7.16 -9.47
CA VAL A 25 13.26 8.42 -8.79
C VAL A 25 12.20 8.65 -7.72
N PHE A 26 12.63 8.69 -6.47
CA PHE A 26 11.78 8.96 -5.32
C PHE A 26 11.60 10.47 -5.13
N ASP A 27 10.53 10.86 -4.43
CA ASP A 27 10.24 12.24 -4.04
C ASP A 27 11.38 12.90 -3.24
N SER A 28 12.09 12.10 -2.44
CA SER A 28 13.30 12.50 -1.71
C SER A 28 14.50 12.87 -2.62
N GLY A 29 14.42 12.60 -3.92
CA GLY A 29 15.51 12.75 -4.87
C GLY A 29 16.45 11.53 -4.96
N ALA A 30 16.21 10.47 -4.18
CA ALA A 30 16.94 9.23 -4.32
C ALA A 30 16.67 8.58 -5.70
N GLU A 31 17.74 8.13 -6.36
CA GLU A 31 17.65 7.39 -7.63
C GLU A 31 18.14 5.95 -7.40
N ILE A 32 17.31 4.97 -7.77
CA ILE A 32 17.68 3.55 -7.68
C ILE A 32 17.43 2.88 -9.03
N GLU A 33 18.47 2.29 -9.59
CA GLU A 33 18.41 1.53 -10.84
C GLU A 33 18.28 0.04 -10.52
N THR A 34 17.14 -0.55 -10.85
CA THR A 34 16.83 -1.95 -10.51
C THR A 34 15.85 -2.57 -11.51
N ALA A 35 15.87 -3.89 -11.65
CA ALA A 35 14.83 -4.64 -12.35
C ALA A 35 13.61 -4.96 -11.45
N PHE A 36 13.76 -4.86 -10.13
CA PHE A 36 12.76 -5.25 -9.15
C PHE A 36 12.48 -4.08 -8.20
N PHE A 37 11.31 -3.46 -8.33
CA PHE A 37 10.97 -2.30 -7.53
C PHE A 37 10.79 -2.63 -6.04
N GLY A 38 10.16 -3.76 -5.69
CA GLY A 38 9.96 -4.18 -4.29
C GLY A 38 11.25 -4.17 -3.45
N PRO A 39 12.29 -4.93 -3.84
CA PRO A 39 13.59 -4.89 -3.16
C PRO A 39 14.23 -3.49 -3.11
N ALA A 40 14.11 -2.68 -4.16
CA ALA A 40 14.62 -1.31 -4.14
C ALA A 40 13.85 -0.41 -3.16
N LEU A 41 12.53 -0.54 -3.10
CA LEU A 41 11.70 0.16 -2.13
C LEU A 41 12.12 -0.23 -0.71
N ALA A 42 12.41 -1.50 -0.46
CA ALA A 42 12.84 -1.99 0.85
C ALA A 42 14.17 -1.37 1.32
N GLN A 43 15.07 -0.99 0.40
CA GLN A 43 16.30 -0.26 0.75
C GLN A 43 16.02 1.17 1.25
N VAL A 44 14.94 1.78 0.75
CA VAL A 44 14.51 3.14 1.12
C VAL A 44 13.67 3.12 2.40
N THR A 45 12.67 2.25 2.46
CA THR A 45 11.69 2.18 3.57
C THR A 45 12.22 1.39 4.77
N ARG A 46 13.23 0.53 4.56
CA ARG A 46 13.86 -0.33 5.57
C ARG A 46 12.83 -1.04 6.47
N PRO A 47 11.93 -1.85 5.89
CA PRO A 47 10.94 -2.56 6.67
C PRO A 47 11.62 -3.61 7.54
N SER A 48 10.99 -4.00 8.64
CA SER A 48 11.44 -5.16 9.41
C SER A 48 11.11 -6.50 8.73
N LEU A 49 10.08 -6.51 7.87
CA LEU A 49 9.61 -7.68 7.14
C LEU A 49 9.17 -7.31 5.73
N LEU A 50 9.65 -8.03 4.73
CA LEU A 50 9.28 -7.88 3.33
C LEU A 50 8.52 -9.12 2.83
N TYR A 51 7.25 -8.94 2.48
CA TYR A 51 6.49 -9.91 1.71
C TYR A 51 6.65 -9.64 0.21
N ILE A 52 7.06 -10.66 -0.55
CA ILE A 52 7.03 -10.65 -2.01
C ILE A 52 5.98 -11.65 -2.47
N LEU A 53 4.94 -11.14 -3.14
CA LEU A 53 3.76 -11.89 -3.56
C LEU A 53 3.79 -12.08 -5.07
N GLY A 54 3.70 -13.31 -5.55
CA GLY A 54 3.66 -13.57 -6.99
C GLY A 54 2.77 -14.75 -7.33
N THR A 55 2.38 -14.87 -8.58
CA THR A 55 1.71 -16.10 -9.06
C THR A 55 2.73 -17.23 -9.20
N ALA A 56 2.27 -18.48 -9.34
CA ALA A 56 3.17 -19.62 -9.55
C ALA A 56 4.07 -19.49 -10.81
N GLY A 57 3.69 -18.64 -11.77
CA GLY A 57 4.49 -18.33 -12.96
C GLY A 57 5.15 -16.95 -12.95
N SER A 58 5.22 -16.27 -11.81
CA SER A 58 6.00 -15.02 -11.68
C SER A 58 7.50 -15.30 -11.81
N MET A 59 8.30 -14.24 -12.02
CA MET A 59 9.76 -14.31 -12.26
C MET A 59 10.60 -14.67 -11.01
N TRP A 60 10.21 -15.71 -10.29
CA TRP A 60 10.86 -16.12 -9.03
C TRP A 60 12.32 -16.51 -9.23
N ASP A 61 12.62 -17.18 -10.32
CA ASP A 61 13.96 -17.56 -10.77
C ASP A 61 14.88 -16.33 -10.90
N VAL A 62 14.39 -15.26 -11.53
CA VAL A 62 15.19 -14.07 -11.78
C VAL A 62 15.31 -13.18 -10.55
N LEU A 63 14.29 -13.18 -9.70
CA LEU A 63 14.40 -12.60 -8.37
C LEU A 63 15.54 -13.29 -7.60
N LEU A 64 15.62 -14.63 -7.64
CA LEU A 64 16.69 -15.37 -6.99
C LEU A 64 18.06 -15.13 -7.64
N GLU A 65 18.16 -15.04 -8.97
CA GLU A 65 19.44 -14.72 -9.62
C GLU A 65 19.97 -13.34 -9.21
N SER A 66 19.08 -12.34 -9.16
CA SER A 66 19.47 -10.96 -8.84
C SER A 66 19.72 -10.73 -7.34
N GLN A 67 18.90 -11.33 -6.48
CA GLN A 67 18.90 -11.10 -5.03
C GLN A 67 19.45 -12.26 -4.21
N GLY A 68 19.60 -13.45 -4.77
CA GLY A 68 20.10 -14.63 -4.07
C GLY A 68 21.60 -14.84 -4.14
N GLY A 69 22.29 -14.25 -5.13
CA GLY A 69 23.75 -14.39 -5.29
C GLY A 69 24.17 -15.87 -5.39
N GLU A 70 25.38 -16.21 -4.93
CA GLU A 70 25.95 -17.59 -4.94
C GLU A 70 25.40 -18.51 -3.82
N LEU A 71 24.58 -17.99 -2.91
CA LEU A 71 24.17 -18.66 -1.66
C LEU A 71 23.18 -19.83 -1.86
N ALA A 72 22.50 -19.92 -3.01
CA ALA A 72 21.67 -21.08 -3.36
C ALA A 72 22.50 -22.15 -4.11
N SER A 73 22.20 -23.43 -3.91
CA SER A 73 22.82 -24.49 -4.72
C SER A 73 22.33 -24.42 -6.17
N ASP A 74 23.16 -24.85 -7.12
CA ASP A 74 22.78 -24.88 -8.54
C ASP A 74 21.56 -25.76 -8.80
N GLU A 75 21.42 -26.86 -8.05
CA GLU A 75 20.25 -27.75 -8.10
C GLU A 75 18.96 -27.03 -7.67
N ALA A 76 19.01 -26.24 -6.59
CA ALA A 76 17.86 -25.49 -6.11
C ALA A 76 17.46 -24.37 -7.09
N ARG A 77 18.44 -23.68 -7.68
CA ARG A 77 18.19 -22.68 -8.74
C ARG A 77 17.52 -23.30 -9.96
N LEU A 78 18.04 -24.43 -10.43
CA LEU A 78 17.49 -25.14 -11.59
C LEU A 78 16.05 -25.59 -11.31
N GLY A 79 15.78 -26.15 -10.13
CA GLY A 79 14.43 -26.56 -9.72
C GLY A 79 13.44 -25.40 -9.67
N LEU A 80 13.86 -24.22 -9.21
CA LEU A 80 13.01 -23.02 -9.23
C LEU A 80 12.73 -22.55 -10.65
N TRP A 81 13.75 -22.54 -11.51
CA TRP A 81 13.60 -22.15 -12.92
C TRP A 81 12.61 -23.05 -13.67
N GLU A 82 12.75 -24.38 -13.54
CA GLU A 82 11.85 -25.34 -14.18
C GLU A 82 10.40 -25.18 -13.71
N ARG A 83 10.20 -25.02 -12.40
CA ARG A 83 8.86 -24.84 -11.82
C ARG A 83 8.25 -23.49 -12.17
N ALA A 84 9.04 -22.42 -12.22
CA ALA A 84 8.58 -21.10 -12.65
C ALA A 84 8.14 -21.12 -14.11
N ALA A 85 8.93 -21.76 -14.99
CA ALA A 85 8.58 -21.96 -16.40
C ALA A 85 7.30 -22.80 -16.59
N ALA A 86 7.12 -23.83 -15.76
CA ALA A 86 5.92 -24.67 -15.75
C ALA A 86 4.71 -24.02 -15.04
N GLY A 87 4.90 -22.91 -14.32
CA GLY A 87 3.85 -22.28 -13.51
C GLY A 87 3.40 -23.12 -12.32
N THR A 88 4.31 -23.89 -11.72
CA THR A 88 4.05 -24.86 -10.64
C THR A 88 4.86 -24.58 -9.38
N VAL A 89 5.37 -23.35 -9.22
CA VAL A 89 6.00 -22.89 -7.98
C VAL A 89 4.99 -22.93 -6.84
N ASP A 90 5.41 -23.43 -5.68
CA ASP A 90 4.65 -23.52 -4.45
C ASP A 90 5.40 -22.82 -3.29
N ASN A 91 4.74 -22.64 -2.15
CA ASN A 91 5.34 -21.96 -0.99
C ASN A 91 6.49 -22.76 -0.39
N ASP A 92 6.40 -24.10 -0.34
CA ASP A 92 7.43 -24.98 0.24
C ASP A 92 8.78 -24.84 -0.48
N LEU A 93 8.75 -24.67 -1.81
CA LEU A 93 9.94 -24.35 -2.58
C LEU A 93 10.48 -22.96 -2.25
N LEU A 94 9.60 -21.95 -2.20
CA LEU A 94 10.01 -20.57 -1.99
C LEU A 94 10.60 -20.33 -0.59
N GLU A 95 10.11 -21.02 0.43
CA GLU A 95 10.60 -20.93 1.81
C GLU A 95 12.09 -21.26 1.93
N GLN A 96 12.63 -22.11 1.05
CA GLN A 96 14.05 -22.46 1.01
C GLN A 96 14.94 -21.27 0.62
N PHE A 97 14.39 -20.29 -0.10
CA PHE A 97 15.11 -19.14 -0.60
C PHE A 97 14.93 -17.86 0.24
N GLU A 98 13.96 -17.85 1.16
CA GLU A 98 13.71 -16.71 2.04
C GLU A 98 14.93 -16.27 2.86
N PRO A 99 15.72 -17.17 3.49
CA PRO A 99 16.90 -16.77 4.25
C PRO A 99 17.95 -16.12 3.37
N VAL A 100 18.15 -16.67 2.17
CA VAL A 100 19.16 -16.23 1.20
C VAL A 100 18.84 -14.82 0.69
N ILE A 101 17.59 -14.58 0.29
CA ILE A 101 17.13 -13.25 -0.15
C ILE A 101 17.16 -12.27 1.04
N GLY A 102 16.73 -12.73 2.22
CA GLY A 102 16.68 -11.89 3.41
C GLY A 102 18.05 -11.43 3.89
N GLU A 103 19.06 -12.32 3.86
CA GLU A 103 20.45 -11.98 4.21
C GLU A 103 21.01 -10.93 3.26
N ARG A 104 20.81 -11.10 1.96
CA ARG A 104 21.28 -10.16 0.93
C ARG A 104 20.63 -8.78 1.05
N LEU A 105 19.33 -8.74 1.31
CA LEU A 105 18.58 -7.48 1.46
C LEU A 105 18.70 -6.87 2.85
N GLY A 106 19.24 -7.60 3.84
CA GLY A 106 19.31 -7.15 5.23
C GLY A 106 17.94 -7.01 5.90
N VAL A 107 16.93 -7.76 5.43
CA VAL A 107 15.55 -7.71 5.94
C VAL A 107 14.97 -9.12 6.00
N GLN A 108 14.13 -9.41 6.99
CA GLN A 108 13.39 -10.68 6.99
C GLN A 108 12.48 -10.74 5.76
N CYS A 109 12.59 -11.81 4.97
CA CYS A 109 11.81 -11.95 3.75
C CYS A 109 10.80 -13.10 3.87
N ARG A 110 9.63 -12.93 3.25
CA ARG A 110 8.60 -13.94 3.08
C ARG A 110 8.15 -13.96 1.62
N LEU A 111 8.30 -15.10 0.97
CA LEU A 111 7.92 -15.27 -0.43
C LEU A 111 6.63 -16.06 -0.47
N ARG A 112 5.58 -15.54 -1.12
CA ARG A 112 4.27 -16.21 -1.13
C ARG A 112 3.70 -16.29 -2.54
N VAL A 113 3.29 -17.51 -2.90
CA VAL A 113 2.48 -17.75 -4.09
C VAL A 113 1.04 -17.35 -3.79
N ILE A 114 0.50 -16.47 -4.62
CA ILE A 114 -0.89 -16.03 -4.60
C ILE A 114 -1.60 -16.46 -5.88
N SER A 115 -2.93 -16.55 -5.81
CA SER A 115 -3.76 -16.75 -6.99
C SER A 115 -3.72 -15.53 -7.92
N TYR A 116 -4.32 -15.64 -9.10
CA TYR A 116 -4.52 -14.50 -10.00
C TYR A 116 -5.52 -13.46 -9.45
N ALA A 117 -6.27 -13.79 -8.38
CA ALA A 117 -7.35 -12.96 -7.84
C ALA A 117 -8.34 -12.49 -8.92
N ASP A 118 -8.68 -13.37 -9.85
CA ASP A 118 -9.52 -13.11 -11.03
C ASP A 118 -11.01 -13.37 -10.78
N THR A 119 -11.33 -14.04 -9.68
CA THR A 119 -12.69 -14.26 -9.19
C THR A 119 -12.88 -13.62 -7.81
N LEU A 120 -14.13 -13.36 -7.41
CA LEU A 120 -14.41 -12.81 -6.08
C LEU A 120 -13.86 -13.71 -4.97
N ASP A 121 -13.98 -15.03 -5.10
CA ASP A 121 -13.45 -15.98 -4.10
C ASP A 121 -11.92 -15.88 -4.01
N ALA A 122 -11.23 -15.81 -5.15
CA ALA A 122 -9.79 -15.65 -5.20
C ALA A 122 -9.32 -14.29 -4.65
N GLN A 123 -10.09 -13.23 -4.88
CA GLN A 123 -9.84 -11.89 -4.32
C GLN A 123 -10.02 -11.89 -2.80
N THR A 124 -11.11 -12.49 -2.32
CA THR A 124 -11.42 -12.62 -0.89
C THR A 124 -10.36 -13.44 -0.18
N GLU A 125 -9.91 -14.52 -0.81
CA GLU A 125 -8.82 -15.36 -0.30
C GLU A 125 -7.52 -14.56 -0.15
N LEU A 126 -7.13 -13.77 -1.16
CA LEU A 126 -5.94 -12.92 -1.05
C LEU A 126 -6.06 -11.91 0.11
N VAL A 127 -7.21 -11.26 0.26
CA VAL A 127 -7.45 -10.33 1.38
C VAL A 127 -7.41 -11.06 2.72
N SER A 128 -7.98 -12.26 2.80
CA SER A 128 -7.96 -13.12 3.98
C SER A 128 -6.54 -13.52 4.37
N GLN A 129 -5.71 -13.91 3.40
CA GLN A 129 -4.30 -14.24 3.59
C GLN A 129 -3.51 -13.04 4.11
N LEU A 130 -3.63 -11.89 3.45
CA LEU A 130 -2.99 -10.64 3.90
C LEU A 130 -3.36 -10.31 5.34
N ALA A 131 -4.64 -10.45 5.68
CA ALA A 131 -5.13 -10.23 7.02
C ALA A 131 -4.55 -11.27 8.00
N GLY A 132 -4.39 -12.53 7.60
CA GLY A 132 -3.76 -13.57 8.43
C GLY A 132 -2.26 -13.36 8.67
N TRP A 133 -1.56 -12.67 7.78
CA TRP A 133 -0.12 -12.40 7.88
C TRP A 133 0.23 -11.16 8.69
N LEU A 134 -0.75 -10.28 8.92
CA LEU A 134 -0.57 -8.99 9.54
C LEU A 134 -1.21 -8.94 10.94
N GLU A 135 -0.49 -8.29 11.84
CA GLU A 135 -0.88 -8.11 13.24
C GLU A 135 -1.35 -6.67 13.51
N PRO A 136 -2.28 -6.46 14.47
CA PRO A 136 -2.70 -5.12 14.87
C PRO A 136 -1.52 -4.24 15.28
N GLY A 137 -1.56 -2.96 14.90
CA GLY A 137 -0.53 -1.96 15.18
C GLY A 137 0.71 -2.03 14.27
N GLN A 138 0.77 -2.96 13.32
CA GLN A 138 1.81 -2.95 12.29
C GLN A 138 1.64 -1.79 11.32
N GLN A 139 2.77 -1.24 10.87
CA GLN A 139 2.83 -0.20 9.85
C GLN A 139 3.15 -0.85 8.51
N VAL A 140 2.28 -0.71 7.53
CA VAL A 140 2.35 -1.40 6.24
C VAL A 140 2.62 -0.42 5.12
N THR A 141 3.58 -0.78 4.26
CA THR A 141 3.83 -0.13 2.98
C THR A 141 3.46 -1.08 1.86
N LEU A 142 2.69 -0.61 0.89
CA LEU A 142 2.27 -1.40 -0.26
C LEU A 142 3.02 -0.96 -1.50
N ASP A 143 3.51 -1.92 -2.27
CA ASP A 143 4.06 -1.72 -3.60
C ASP A 143 3.12 -2.35 -4.64
N VAL A 144 2.56 -1.49 -5.49
CA VAL A 144 1.62 -1.86 -6.55
C VAL A 144 2.21 -1.69 -7.95
N THR A 145 3.54 -1.59 -8.05
CA THR A 145 4.28 -1.33 -9.31
C THR A 145 4.22 -2.49 -10.29
N HIS A 146 4.34 -3.71 -9.78
CA HIS A 146 4.31 -4.93 -10.58
C HIS A 146 3.06 -5.75 -10.27
N GLY A 147 2.77 -6.73 -11.12
CA GLY A 147 1.56 -7.55 -11.02
C GLY A 147 0.52 -7.20 -12.09
N LEU A 148 -0.63 -7.85 -12.00
CA LEU A 148 -1.73 -7.65 -12.94
C LEU A 148 -2.46 -6.34 -12.62
N ARG A 149 -2.96 -5.67 -13.65
CA ARG A 149 -3.53 -4.30 -13.54
C ARG A 149 -4.70 -4.18 -12.57
N HIS A 150 -5.38 -5.29 -12.24
CA HIS A 150 -6.47 -5.28 -11.26
C HIS A 150 -6.01 -5.44 -9.81
N LEU A 151 -4.80 -5.98 -9.56
CA LEU A 151 -4.28 -6.16 -8.20
C LEU A 151 -4.06 -4.83 -7.45
N PRO A 152 -3.59 -3.73 -8.07
CA PRO A 152 -3.54 -2.43 -7.40
C PRO A 152 -4.91 -1.97 -6.89
N MET A 153 -5.99 -2.17 -7.66
CA MET A 153 -7.34 -1.81 -7.24
C MET A 153 -7.80 -2.69 -6.06
N LEU A 154 -7.52 -3.98 -6.13
CA LEU A 154 -7.79 -4.91 -5.02
C LEU A 154 -7.00 -4.52 -3.77
N MET A 155 -5.73 -4.13 -3.91
CA MET A 155 -4.89 -3.72 -2.77
C MET A 155 -5.35 -2.43 -2.14
N LEU A 156 -5.91 -1.49 -2.90
CA LEU A 156 -6.53 -0.29 -2.32
C LEU A 156 -7.73 -0.67 -1.43
N ALA A 157 -8.59 -1.58 -1.91
CA ALA A 157 -9.71 -2.08 -1.12
C ALA A 157 -9.23 -2.89 0.10
N ALA A 158 -8.20 -3.73 -0.07
CA ALA A 158 -7.58 -4.51 0.98
C ALA A 158 -6.94 -3.62 2.05
N ALA A 159 -6.18 -2.59 1.65
CA ALA A 159 -5.58 -1.61 2.54
C ALA A 159 -6.64 -0.98 3.44
N HIS A 160 -7.72 -0.51 2.82
CA HIS A 160 -8.83 0.09 3.56
C HIS A 160 -9.50 -0.90 4.53
N TYR A 161 -9.71 -2.15 4.11
CA TYR A 161 -10.22 -3.22 4.98
C TYR A 161 -9.28 -3.50 6.16
N LEU A 162 -7.97 -3.61 5.91
CA LEU A 162 -6.94 -3.91 6.92
C LEU A 162 -6.85 -2.80 7.97
N GLU A 163 -6.92 -1.53 7.56
CA GLU A 163 -6.90 -0.41 8.51
C GLU A 163 -8.11 -0.43 9.43
N ARG A 164 -9.31 -0.61 8.86
CA ARG A 164 -10.56 -0.50 9.61
C ARG A 164 -10.87 -1.70 10.49
N LEU A 165 -10.60 -2.91 10.00
CA LEU A 165 -11.06 -4.13 10.65
C LEU A 165 -9.93 -4.95 11.28
N ARG A 166 -8.67 -4.70 10.90
CA ARG A 166 -7.50 -5.43 11.46
C ARG A 166 -6.60 -4.54 12.32
N GLY A 167 -6.86 -3.24 12.38
CA GLY A 167 -6.07 -2.31 13.21
C GLY A 167 -4.62 -2.16 12.73
N VAL A 168 -4.38 -2.42 11.45
CA VAL A 168 -3.11 -2.14 10.77
C VAL A 168 -3.09 -0.67 10.37
N LYS A 169 -1.90 -0.07 10.19
CA LYS A 169 -1.78 1.28 9.64
C LYS A 169 -1.08 1.22 8.29
N VAL A 170 -1.74 1.64 7.22
CA VAL A 170 -1.12 1.68 5.88
C VAL A 170 -0.48 3.05 5.72
N GLU A 171 0.85 3.09 5.82
CA GLU A 171 1.61 4.36 5.78
C GLU A 171 1.66 4.93 4.36
N GLU A 172 1.88 4.08 3.36
CA GLU A 172 2.01 4.52 1.97
C GLU A 172 1.71 3.40 0.97
N ILE A 173 1.24 3.79 -0.21
CA ILE A 173 1.10 2.95 -1.40
C ILE A 173 2.02 3.51 -2.48
N TYR A 174 3.09 2.79 -2.81
CA TYR A 174 4.07 3.16 -3.81
C TYR A 174 3.76 2.56 -5.17
N TYR A 175 3.94 3.38 -6.21
CA TYR A 175 3.82 2.97 -7.61
C TYR A 175 4.97 3.54 -8.45
N GLY A 176 5.83 2.66 -8.96
CA GLY A 176 6.83 3.00 -9.97
C GLY A 176 6.18 3.19 -11.33
N ALA A 177 5.91 4.44 -11.71
CA ALA A 177 5.10 4.76 -12.89
C ALA A 177 5.91 4.66 -14.19
N MET A 178 6.15 3.43 -14.65
CA MET A 178 6.97 3.15 -15.84
C MET A 178 6.51 3.90 -17.09
N GLU A 179 5.19 4.04 -17.29
CA GLU A 179 4.62 4.78 -18.42
C GLU A 179 4.88 6.30 -18.36
N MET A 180 5.24 6.83 -17.20
CA MET A 180 5.58 8.23 -16.98
C MET A 180 7.09 8.49 -17.07
N SER A 181 7.86 7.53 -17.59
CA SER A 181 9.30 7.68 -17.71
C SER A 181 9.69 8.78 -18.70
N ALA A 182 10.53 9.70 -18.25
CA ALA A 182 11.05 10.80 -19.06
C ALA A 182 12.56 10.95 -18.83
N GLY A 183 13.33 11.11 -19.92
CA GLY A 183 14.79 11.25 -19.83
C GLY A 183 15.51 10.04 -19.19
N GLY A 184 14.94 8.83 -19.34
CA GLY A 184 15.49 7.61 -18.74
C GLY A 184 15.24 7.48 -17.23
N LYS A 185 14.40 8.34 -16.65
CA LYS A 185 14.01 8.32 -15.23
C LYS A 185 12.53 8.02 -15.09
N THR A 186 12.21 7.12 -14.17
CA THR A 186 10.85 6.68 -13.86
C THR A 186 10.42 7.25 -12.52
N PRO A 187 9.37 8.07 -12.44
CA PRO A 187 8.94 8.63 -11.17
C PRO A 187 8.29 7.56 -10.29
N VAL A 188 8.56 7.64 -8.98
CA VAL A 188 7.86 6.86 -7.96
C VAL A 188 6.76 7.74 -7.37
N LEU A 189 5.51 7.29 -7.52
CA LEU A 189 4.35 7.98 -6.98
C LEU A 189 3.95 7.41 -5.63
N LYS A 190 3.42 8.30 -4.79
CA LYS A 190 2.75 7.99 -3.52
C LYS A 190 1.24 8.11 -3.72
N LEU A 191 0.52 7.06 -3.38
CA LEU A 191 -0.92 6.90 -3.68
C LEU A 191 -1.78 6.79 -2.42
N SER A 192 -1.21 6.95 -1.21
CA SER A 192 -1.94 6.99 0.06
C SER A 192 -3.05 8.05 0.10
N GLY A 193 -2.96 9.11 -0.72
CA GLY A 193 -4.04 10.09 -0.90
C GLY A 193 -5.38 9.48 -1.33
N LEU A 194 -5.36 8.32 -2.01
CA LEU A 194 -6.57 7.58 -2.36
C LEU A 194 -7.29 7.02 -1.12
N LEU A 195 -6.54 6.59 -0.09
CA LEU A 195 -7.13 6.14 1.19
C LEU A 195 -7.79 7.31 1.92
N ARG A 196 -7.17 8.50 1.90
CA ARG A 196 -7.76 9.72 2.47
C ARG A 196 -9.10 10.08 1.82
N LEU A 197 -9.20 9.95 0.50
CA LEU A 197 -10.46 10.15 -0.22
C LEU A 197 -11.55 9.18 0.25
N LEU A 198 -11.21 7.90 0.45
CA LEU A 198 -12.15 6.89 0.96
C LEU A 198 -12.58 7.17 2.41
N ASP A 199 -11.68 7.68 3.24
CA ASP A 199 -11.99 8.09 4.60
C ASP A 199 -12.98 9.26 4.64
N TRP A 200 -12.82 10.24 3.76
CA TRP A 200 -13.76 11.35 3.61
C TRP A 200 -15.14 10.88 3.15
N VAL A 201 -15.22 10.03 2.12
CA VAL A 201 -16.50 9.45 1.67
C VAL A 201 -17.22 8.77 2.83
N GLN A 202 -16.50 8.02 3.66
CA GLN A 202 -17.09 7.34 4.81
C GLN A 202 -17.54 8.26 5.92
N ALA A 203 -16.73 9.26 6.27
CA ALA A 203 -17.07 10.22 7.31
C ALA A 203 -18.32 11.02 6.91
N ILE A 204 -18.45 11.39 5.63
CA ILE A 204 -19.64 12.08 5.10
C ILE A 204 -20.85 11.16 5.09
N SER A 205 -20.74 9.94 4.57
CA SER A 205 -21.85 8.98 4.61
C SER A 205 -22.31 8.65 6.02
N ALA A 206 -21.39 8.64 7.00
CA ALA A 206 -21.75 8.46 8.41
C ALA A 206 -22.44 9.71 8.98
N PHE A 207 -21.95 10.91 8.65
CA PHE A 207 -22.60 12.16 9.02
C PHE A 207 -24.01 12.27 8.44
N GLU A 208 -24.22 11.93 7.16
CA GLU A 208 -25.55 11.96 6.53
C GLU A 208 -26.56 11.02 7.20
N ARG A 209 -26.11 9.87 7.69
CA ARG A 209 -26.96 8.89 8.37
C ARG A 209 -27.23 9.23 9.83
N ASP A 210 -26.18 9.59 10.57
CA ASP A 210 -26.23 9.71 12.02
C ASP A 210 -26.41 11.16 12.49
N GLY A 211 -26.22 12.15 11.61
CA GLY A 211 -26.14 13.57 11.95
C GLY A 211 -24.85 13.96 12.69
N ASP A 212 -23.94 13.00 12.95
CA ASP A 212 -22.76 13.22 13.77
C ASP A 212 -21.57 13.75 12.95
N TYR A 213 -21.45 15.09 12.89
CA TYR A 213 -20.34 15.77 12.25
C TYR A 213 -19.03 15.73 13.06
N ALA A 214 -19.01 15.20 14.29
CA ALA A 214 -17.75 14.98 15.00
C ALA A 214 -16.83 14.02 14.24
N ARG A 215 -17.40 13.13 13.43
CA ARG A 215 -16.66 12.18 12.58
C ARG A 215 -15.78 12.85 11.52
N LEU A 216 -16.07 14.11 11.17
CA LEU A 216 -15.29 14.90 10.21
C LEU A 216 -14.04 15.51 10.86
N THR A 217 -14.03 15.64 12.19
CA THR A 217 -12.99 16.35 12.94
C THR A 217 -11.57 15.79 12.73
N PRO A 218 -11.32 14.46 12.72
CA PRO A 218 -9.97 13.95 12.52
C PRO A 218 -9.46 14.24 11.10
N LEU A 219 -10.36 14.22 10.12
CA LEU A 219 -10.02 14.49 8.72
C LEU A 219 -9.75 15.96 8.48
N LEU A 220 -10.54 16.85 9.09
CA LEU A 220 -10.29 18.30 9.06
C LEU A 220 -8.93 18.64 9.67
N LYS A 221 -8.57 18.02 10.82
CA LYS A 221 -7.23 18.19 11.42
C LYS A 221 -6.13 17.71 10.47
N ALA A 222 -6.32 16.55 9.83
CA ALA A 222 -5.36 15.98 8.88
C ALA A 222 -5.20 16.81 7.58
N ASP A 223 -6.23 17.57 7.21
CA ASP A 223 -6.23 18.52 6.09
C ASP A 223 -5.70 19.92 6.51
N GLY A 224 -5.21 20.07 7.74
CA GLY A 224 -4.56 21.30 8.22
C GLY A 224 -5.49 22.33 8.84
N MET A 225 -6.73 21.97 9.17
CA MET A 225 -7.64 22.86 9.87
C MET A 225 -7.10 23.19 11.28
N PRO A 226 -7.12 24.48 11.71
CA PRO A 226 -6.65 24.85 13.03
C PRO A 226 -7.36 24.07 14.14
N GLU A 227 -6.61 23.58 15.14
CA GLU A 227 -7.17 22.79 16.24
C GLU A 227 -8.32 23.51 16.96
N GLU A 228 -8.21 24.82 17.15
CA GLU A 228 -9.26 25.63 17.76
C GLU A 228 -10.55 25.64 16.92
N THR A 229 -10.42 25.70 15.59
CA THR A 229 -11.57 25.64 14.69
C THR A 229 -12.21 24.26 14.77
N VAL A 230 -11.43 23.18 14.75
CA VAL A 230 -11.97 21.82 14.87
C VAL A 230 -12.61 21.57 16.24
N ALA A 231 -12.03 22.10 17.32
CA ALA A 231 -12.59 21.99 18.67
C ALA A 231 -13.99 22.60 18.76
N ARG A 232 -14.31 23.66 17.99
CA ARG A 232 -15.67 24.21 17.92
C ARG A 232 -16.66 23.22 17.32
N LEU A 233 -16.24 22.41 16.36
CA LEU A 233 -17.07 21.37 15.76
C LEU A 233 -17.27 20.19 16.73
N GLU A 234 -16.24 19.83 17.49
CA GLU A 234 -16.33 18.84 18.58
C GLU A 234 -17.29 19.31 19.70
N ASP A 235 -17.14 20.55 20.15
CA ASP A 235 -18.06 21.20 21.11
C ASP A 235 -19.51 21.18 20.61
N ALA A 236 -19.71 21.53 19.34
CA ALA A 236 -21.03 21.55 18.74
C ALA A 236 -21.68 20.15 18.80
N ALA A 237 -20.94 19.11 18.43
CA ALA A 237 -21.43 17.75 18.40
C ALA A 237 -21.77 17.26 19.82
N PHE A 238 -20.92 17.60 20.80
CA PHE A 238 -21.21 17.33 22.21
C PHE A 238 -22.51 18.00 22.68
N TYR A 239 -22.72 19.27 22.33
CA TYR A 239 -23.96 19.97 22.69
C TYR A 239 -25.20 19.37 22.01
N GLU A 240 -25.08 18.91 20.77
CA GLU A 240 -26.18 18.27 20.06
C GLU A 240 -26.55 16.92 20.69
N GLN A 241 -25.56 16.08 20.98
CA GLN A 241 -25.74 14.79 21.66
C GLN A 241 -26.29 14.95 23.08
N THR A 242 -25.97 16.05 23.77
CA THR A 242 -26.49 16.37 25.11
C THR A 242 -27.79 17.20 25.08
N THR A 243 -28.49 17.22 23.95
CA THR A 243 -29.81 17.85 23.78
C THR A 243 -29.84 19.36 24.02
N ARG A 244 -28.73 20.05 23.68
CA ARG A 244 -28.54 21.52 23.79
C ARG A 244 -28.38 22.17 22.40
N PRO A 245 -29.39 22.09 21.52
CA PRO A 245 -29.27 22.53 20.12
C PRO A 245 -28.96 24.02 19.94
N GLY A 246 -29.36 24.87 20.91
CA GLY A 246 -29.02 26.30 20.88
C GLY A 246 -27.52 26.57 21.02
N GLN A 247 -26.84 25.81 21.89
CA GLN A 247 -25.38 25.91 22.08
C GLN A 247 -24.63 25.28 20.90
N ALA A 248 -25.11 24.13 20.41
CA ALA A 248 -24.59 23.49 19.20
C ALA A 248 -24.62 24.45 18.00
N ARG A 249 -25.76 25.09 17.74
CA ARG A 249 -25.92 26.09 16.66
C ARG A 249 -24.97 27.28 16.81
N GLY A 250 -24.71 27.72 18.04
CA GLY A 250 -23.73 28.77 18.32
C GLY A 250 -22.33 28.36 17.87
N LYS A 251 -21.90 27.17 18.28
CA LYS A 251 -20.60 26.59 17.94
C LYS A 251 -20.42 26.30 16.46
N ILE A 252 -21.45 25.78 15.78
CA ILE A 252 -21.43 25.60 14.31
C ILE A 252 -21.26 26.95 13.60
N ARG A 253 -21.96 28.00 14.04
CA ARG A 253 -21.80 29.34 13.46
C ARG A 253 -20.39 29.91 13.68
N GLU A 254 -19.80 29.67 14.84
CA GLU A 254 -18.41 30.06 15.12
C GLU A 254 -17.45 29.29 14.21
N PHE A 255 -17.64 27.98 14.07
CA PHE A 255 -16.89 27.12 13.14
C PHE A 255 -16.93 27.69 11.72
N LEU A 256 -18.12 27.86 11.13
CA LEU A 256 -18.31 28.34 9.76
C LEU A 256 -17.69 29.71 9.50
N LYS A 257 -17.62 30.59 10.50
CA LYS A 257 -16.97 31.92 10.38
C LYS A 257 -15.43 31.83 10.39
N SER A 258 -14.88 30.79 11.02
CA SER A 258 -13.44 30.57 11.16
C SER A 258 -12.88 29.52 10.21
N THR A 259 -13.72 28.94 9.36
CA THR A 259 -13.30 27.99 8.33
C THR A 259 -12.59 28.77 7.22
N PRO A 260 -11.29 28.56 6.99
CA PRO A 260 -10.61 29.11 5.83
C PRO A 260 -11.14 28.45 4.54
N GLU A 261 -10.74 28.97 3.39
CA GLU A 261 -10.97 28.25 2.12
C GLU A 261 -10.31 26.87 2.21
N LEU A 262 -11.10 25.82 1.98
CA LEU A 262 -10.67 24.44 2.16
C LEU A 262 -9.92 24.00 0.89
N GLU A 263 -8.64 23.68 1.04
CA GLU A 263 -7.81 23.13 -0.04
C GLU A 263 -7.66 21.62 0.10
N GLY A 264 -7.25 20.95 -0.98
CA GLY A 264 -7.01 19.50 -0.97
C GLY A 264 -8.30 18.68 -0.95
N THR A 265 -8.34 17.62 -0.14
CA THR A 265 -9.46 16.66 -0.17
C THR A 265 -10.74 17.25 0.43
N SER A 266 -10.67 17.96 1.55
CA SER A 266 -11.81 18.67 2.14
C SER A 266 -12.49 19.65 1.16
N GLY A 267 -11.73 20.36 0.33
CA GLY A 267 -12.27 21.27 -0.68
C GLY A 267 -13.22 20.60 -1.69
N LEU A 268 -13.01 19.32 -2.00
CA LEU A 268 -13.90 18.55 -2.89
C LEU A 268 -15.30 18.36 -2.29
N PHE A 269 -15.40 18.25 -0.97
CA PHE A 269 -16.62 17.87 -0.27
C PHE A 269 -17.39 19.04 0.34
N PHE A 270 -16.73 20.19 0.51
CA PHE A 270 -17.32 21.40 1.06
C PHE A 270 -17.38 22.58 0.07
N GLY A 271 -16.90 22.39 -1.16
CA GLY A 271 -16.94 23.36 -2.26
C GLY A 271 -18.24 23.37 -3.07
#